data_AF-A0A349KU74-F1
#
_entry.id   AF-A0A349KU74-F1
#
_cell.length_a   1.000
_cell.length_b   1.000
_cell.length_c   1.000
_cell.angle_alpha   90.00
_cell.angle_beta   90.00
_cell.angle_gamma   90.00
#
_symmetry.space_group_name_H-M   'P 1'
#
loop_
_entity.id
_entity.type
_entity.pdbx_description
1 polymer ?
#
loop_
_entity_poly.entity_id
_entity_poly.type
_entity_poly.pdbx_seq_one_letter_code
_entity_poly.pdbx_strand_id
1 'polypeptide(L)' 'MSRRVASNPSFSGDEYQLAFALPNFYFHTATAYGILRNAGVPLGKRDYLGSYA' A
#
# COMPACT_ATOMS: atom_id res chain seq x y z
N MET A 1 -36.69 14.49 -1.25
CA MET A 1 -35.37 13.99 -1.69
C MET A 1 -34.69 13.33 -0.49
N SER A 2 -34.63 11.99 -0.43
CA SER A 2 -34.04 11.26 0.70
C SER A 2 -32.52 11.17 0.53
N ARG A 3 -31.77 11.77 1.46
CA ARG A 3 -30.31 11.70 1.51
C ARG A 3 -29.92 10.28 1.88
N ARG A 4 -29.31 9.53 0.95
CA ARG A 4 -28.68 8.24 1.29
C ARG A 4 -27.54 8.54 2.26
N VAL A 5 -27.70 8.12 3.51
CA VAL A 5 -26.59 8.05 4.46
C VAL A 5 -25.69 6.92 3.96
N ALA A 6 -24.50 7.25 3.47
CA ALA A 6 -23.52 6.23 3.14
C ALA A 6 -23.16 5.51 4.44
N SER A 7 -23.40 4.20 4.50
CA SER A 7 -22.87 3.35 5.58
C SER A 7 -21.34 3.41 5.48
N ASN A 8 -20.69 3.98 6.48
CA ASN A 8 -19.24 3.94 6.54
C ASN A 8 -18.84 2.48 6.82
N PRO A 9 -18.07 1.82 5.94
CA PRO A 9 -17.62 0.46 6.21
C PRO A 9 -16.80 0.46 7.51
N SER A 10 -17.22 -0.35 8.46
CA SER A 10 -16.49 -0.61 9.69
C SER A 10 -15.71 -1.90 9.50
N PHE A 11 -14.39 -1.84 9.65
CA PHE A 11 -13.51 -3.00 9.69
C PHE A 11 -13.13 -3.30 11.14
N SER A 12 -12.93 -4.57 11.48
CA SER A 12 -12.08 -4.88 12.63
C SER A 12 -10.64 -4.43 12.34
N GLY A 13 -9.81 -4.31 13.38
CA GLY A 13 -8.43 -3.84 13.20
C GLY A 13 -7.61 -4.76 12.27
N ASP A 14 -7.77 -6.06 12.40
CA ASP A 14 -7.13 -7.08 11.57
C ASP A 14 -7.68 -7.11 10.14
N GLU A 15 -8.98 -6.96 9.93
CA GLU A 15 -9.56 -6.83 8.59
C GLU A 15 -9.04 -5.59 7.88
N TYR A 16 -9.01 -4.45 8.58
CA TYR A 16 -8.45 -3.22 8.03
C TYR A 16 -6.98 -3.41 7.65
N GLN A 17 -6.19 -4.01 8.54
CA GLN A 17 -4.77 -4.20 8.30
C GLN A 17 -4.50 -5.11 7.11
N LEU A 18 -5.13 -6.29 7.07
CA LEU A 18 -4.82 -7.33 6.08
C LEU A 18 -5.49 -7.07 4.73
N ALA A 19 -6.73 -6.59 4.71
CA ALA A 19 -7.50 -6.44 3.48
C ALA A 19 -7.41 -5.04 2.87
N PHE A 20 -7.09 -4.00 3.67
CA PHE A 20 -7.04 -2.62 3.19
C PHE A 20 -5.65 -2.01 3.28
N ALA A 21 -5.07 -1.92 4.48
CA ALA A 21 -3.85 -1.16 4.69
C ALA A 21 -2.62 -1.80 4.04
N LEU A 22 -2.35 -3.08 4.27
CA LEU A 22 -1.17 -3.76 3.73
C LEU A 22 -1.15 -3.80 2.19
N PRO A 23 -2.24 -4.18 1.49
CA PRO A 23 -2.23 -4.16 0.03
C PRO A 23 -1.96 -2.77 -0.56
N ASN A 24 -2.59 -1.73 -0.01
CA ASN A 24 -2.37 -0.35 -0.47
C ASN A 24 -0.95 0.14 -0.16
N PHE A 25 -0.43 -0.17 1.02
CA PHE A 25 0.96 0.16 1.39
C PHE A 25 1.93 -0.44 0.38
N TYR A 26 1.86 -1.76 0.14
CA TYR A 26 2.76 -2.43 -0.79
C TYR A 26 2.57 -1.99 -2.24
N PHE A 27 1.34 -1.68 -2.66
CA PHE A 27 1.07 -1.12 -3.97
C PHE A 27 1.85 0.19 -4.16
N HIS A 28 1.67 1.16 -3.25
CA HIS A 28 2.32 2.46 -3.37
C HIS A 28 3.85 2.37 -3.24
N THR A 29 4.38 1.55 -2.34
CA THR A 29 5.84 1.37 -2.23
C THR A 29 6.42 0.73 -3.49
N ALA A 30 5.76 -0.28 -4.05
CA ALA A 30 6.21 -0.94 -5.28
C ALA A 30 6.11 0.02 -6.49
N THR A 31 5.05 0.82 -6.58
CA THR A 31 4.91 1.84 -7.63
C THR A 31 6.03 2.88 -7.54
N ALA A 32 6.32 3.42 -6.35
CA ALA A 32 7.39 4.39 -6.17
C ALA A 32 8.77 3.80 -6.52
N TYR A 33 9.06 2.57 -6.07
CA TYR A 33 10.26 1.82 -6.45
C TYR A 33 10.37 1.67 -7.98
N GLY A 34 9.26 1.32 -8.64
CA GLY A 34 9.20 1.17 -10.09
C GLY A 34 9.49 2.47 -10.84
N ILE A 35 8.88 3.58 -10.41
CA ILE A 35 9.11 4.91 -11.02
C ILE A 35 10.58 5.32 -10.92
N LEU A 36 11.17 5.21 -9.72
CA LEU A 36 12.56 5.61 -9.50
C LEU A 36 13.53 4.73 -10.29
N ARG A 37 13.31 3.40 -10.30
CA ARG A 37 14.13 2.48 -11.07
C ARG A 37 14.00 2.72 -12.57
N ASN A 38 12.81 3.05 -13.05
CA ASN A 38 12.59 3.46 -14.44
C ASN A 38 13.29 4.79 -14.79
N ALA A 39 13.40 5.71 -13.83
CA ALA A 39 14.14 6.96 -13.97
C ALA A 39 15.67 6.80 -13.87
N GLY A 40 16.19 5.57 -13.74
CA GLY A 40 17.62 5.29 -13.72
C GLY A 40 18.25 5.33 -12.32
N VAL A 41 17.48 5.45 -11.24
CA VAL A 41 18.02 5.34 -9.88
C VAL A 41 18.48 3.89 -9.65
N PRO A 42 19.70 3.65 -9.14
CA PRO A 42 20.30 2.31 -9.02
C PRO A 42 19.75 1.51 -7.82
N LEU A 43 18.41 1.44 -7.68
CA LEU A 43 17.73 0.68 -6.62
C LEU A 43 17.66 -0.81 -6.95
N GLY A 44 18.00 -1.71 -6.04
CA GLY A 44 17.83 -3.15 -6.17
C GLY A 44 16.78 -3.74 -5.21
N LYS A 45 16.60 -5.07 -5.27
CA LYS A 45 15.64 -5.81 -4.43
C LYS A 45 15.86 -5.58 -2.93
N ARG A 46 17.10 -5.39 -2.48
CA ARG A 46 17.45 -5.14 -1.07
C ARG A 46 17.03 -3.75 -0.59
N ASP A 47 16.95 -2.77 -1.48
CA ASP A 47 16.44 -1.44 -1.14
C ASP A 47 14.91 -1.46 -0.95
N TYR A 48 14.22 -2.40 -1.59
CA TYR A 48 12.78 -2.63 -1.40
C TYR A 48 12.46 -3.50 -0.17
N LEU A 49 13.20 -4.61 0.03
CA LEU A 49 12.92 -5.57 1.12
C LEU A 49 13.62 -5.24 2.44
N GLY A 50 14.62 -4.37 2.42
CA GLY A 50 15.48 -4.10 3.59
C GLY A 50 16.44 -5.24 3.92
N SER A 51 17.04 -5.17 5.10
CA SER A 51 17.86 -6.24 5.67
C SER A 51 16.98 -7.29 6.35
N TYR A 52 17.20 -8.56 6.03
CA TYR A 52 16.73 -9.66 6.86
C TYR A 52 17.54 -9.65 8.16
N ALA A 53 16.86 -9.51 9.30
CA ALA A 53 17.42 -9.77 10.62
C ALA A 53 17.27 -11.27 10.94
#